data_AF-A0A3D5FUN7-F1
#
_entry.id   AF-A0A3D5FUN7-F1
#
_cell.length_a   1.000
_cell.length_b   1.000
_cell.length_c   1.000
_cell.angle_alpha   90.00
_cell.angle_beta   90.00
_cell.angle_gamma   90.00
#
_symmetry.space_group_name_H-M   'P 1'
#
loop_
_entity.id
_entity.type
_entity.pdbx_description
1 polymer ?
#
loop_
_entity_poly.entity_id
_entity_poly.type
_entity_poly.pdbx_seq_one_letter_code
_entity_poly.pdbx_strand_id
1 'polypeptide(L)' 'GSAFSRYLSRTTGQVEIDGPLHQRHPRVVYIPGEFCVHPHGQLAEVGQRQLRLSYGFEELGQLDAAIGFMAEACAWSPSL' A
#
# COMPACT_ATOMS: atom_id res chain seq x y z
N GLY A 1 -0.83 10.32 5.66
CA GLY A 1 -0.53 8.96 5.17
C GLY A 1 0.67 8.41 5.90
N SER A 2 0.66 7.11 6.22
CA SER A 2 1.80 6.40 6.82
C SER A 2 3.03 6.44 5.89
N ALA A 3 4.22 6.13 6.42
CA ALA A 3 5.43 5.98 5.61
C ALA A 3 5.23 4.93 4.49
N PHE A 4 4.62 3.80 4.83
CA PHE A 4 4.18 2.78 3.87
C PHE A 4 3.31 3.35 2.74
N SER A 5 2.25 4.11 3.07
CA SER A 5 1.36 4.72 2.08
C SER A 5 2.07 5.76 1.21
N ARG A 6 3.00 6.56 1.78
CA ARG A 6 3.78 7.54 1.03
C ARG A 6 4.71 6.89 0.01
N TYR A 7 5.34 5.76 0.36
CA TYR A 7 6.16 4.98 -0.55
C TYR A 7 5.35 4.49 -1.76
N LEU A 8 4.24 3.79 -1.51
CA LEU A 8 3.42 3.22 -2.58
C LEU A 8 2.76 4.28 -3.45
N SER A 9 2.40 5.43 -2.88
CA SER A 9 1.80 6.56 -3.61
C SER A 9 2.81 7.48 -4.29
N ARG A 10 4.12 7.19 -4.21
CA ARG A 10 5.19 8.02 -4.80
C ARG A 10 5.13 9.48 -4.31
N THR A 11 4.96 9.65 -3.01
CA THR A 11 4.87 10.96 -2.32
C THR A 11 5.88 11.08 -1.18
N THR A 12 7.04 10.41 -1.32
CA THR A 12 8.09 10.38 -0.30
C THR A 12 8.93 11.66 -0.26
N GLY A 13 8.99 12.40 -1.36
CA GLY A 13 9.92 13.52 -1.57
C GLY A 13 11.28 13.09 -2.14
N GLN A 14 11.52 11.79 -2.32
CA GLN A 14 12.75 11.22 -2.88
C GLN A 14 12.54 10.88 -4.36
N VAL A 15 13.31 11.50 -5.26
CA VAL A 15 13.12 11.38 -6.72
C VAL A 15 13.32 9.93 -7.20
N GLU A 16 14.21 9.19 -6.54
CA GLU A 16 14.49 7.78 -6.82
C GLU A 16 13.29 6.86 -6.54
N ILE A 17 12.39 7.24 -5.62
CA ILE A 17 11.17 6.50 -5.30
C ILE A 17 9.98 7.06 -6.07
N ASP A 18 9.85 8.39 -6.08
CA ASP A 18 8.68 9.11 -6.58
C ASP A 18 8.65 9.23 -8.11
N GLY A 19 9.81 9.12 -8.76
CA GLY A 19 9.96 9.35 -10.19
C GLY A 19 9.90 10.83 -10.58
N PRO A 20 9.79 11.14 -11.89
CA PRO A 20 9.78 12.50 -12.40
C PRO A 20 8.66 13.37 -11.82
N LEU A 21 8.94 14.66 -11.64
CA LEU A 21 7.94 15.63 -11.21
C LEU A 21 6.75 15.65 -12.19
N HIS A 22 5.53 15.78 -11.63
CA HIS A 22 4.26 15.79 -12.36
C HIS A 22 3.84 14.46 -13.05
N GLN A 23 4.56 13.35 -12.83
CA GLN A 23 4.19 12.01 -13.31
C GLN A 23 4.15 10.99 -12.17
N ARG A 24 3.51 11.36 -11.05
CA ARG A 24 3.35 10.48 -9.89
C ARG A 24 2.27 9.45 -10.18
N HIS A 25 2.67 8.34 -10.80
CA HIS A 25 1.85 7.15 -10.96
C HIS A 25 2.03 6.26 -9.72
N PRO A 26 1.02 6.11 -8.84
CA PRO A 26 1.13 5.23 -7.68
C PRO A 26 1.56 3.83 -8.10
N ARG A 27 2.45 3.21 -7.31
CA ARG A 27 2.89 1.83 -7.54
C ARG A 27 1.79 0.83 -7.20
N VAL A 28 1.08 1.07 -6.10
CA VAL A 28 -0.01 0.22 -5.60
C VAL A 28 -1.07 1.09 -4.93
N VAL A 29 -2.34 0.81 -5.22
CA VAL A 29 -3.49 1.33 -4.48
C VAL A 29 -4.14 0.18 -3.72
N TYR A 30 -4.35 0.35 -2.43
CA TYR A 30 -4.93 -0.66 -1.54
C TYR A 30 -5.95 0.00 -0.61
N ILE A 31 -6.79 -0.82 0.04
CA ILE A 31 -7.73 -0.36 1.06
C ILE A 31 -7.24 -0.89 2.43
N PRO A 32 -7.02 -0.02 3.44
CA PRO A 32 -6.81 -0.45 4.82
C PRO A 32 -7.94 -1.36 5.31
N GLY A 33 -7.61 -2.46 5.98
CA GLY A 33 -8.58 -3.46 6.41
C GLY A 33 -9.60 -2.92 7.41
N GLU A 34 -9.26 -1.89 8.18
CA GLU A 34 -10.18 -1.17 9.08
C GLU A 34 -11.40 -0.59 8.38
N PHE A 35 -11.29 -0.24 7.09
CA PHE A 35 -12.43 0.22 6.28
C PHE A 35 -13.28 -0.93 5.72
N CYS A 36 -12.83 -2.18 5.88
CA CYS A 36 -13.50 -3.36 5.37
C CYS A 36 -14.26 -4.15 6.46
N VAL A 37 -14.22 -3.70 7.72
CA VAL A 37 -14.84 -4.38 8.87
C VAL A 37 -15.68 -3.42 9.69
N HIS A 38 -16.61 -3.95 10.48
CA HIS A 38 -17.37 -3.12 11.42
C HIS A 38 -16.45 -2.62 12.55
N PRO A 39 -16.42 -1.32 12.89
CA PRO A 39 -15.43 -0.74 13.81
C PRO A 39 -15.55 -1.25 15.26
N HIS A 40 -16.71 -1.77 15.65
CA HIS A 40 -16.95 -2.41 16.95
C HIS A 40 -17.24 -3.92 16.83
N GLY A 41 -16.91 -4.52 15.68
CA GLY A 41 -17.09 -5.95 15.44
C GLY A 41 -15.91 -6.79 15.94
N GLN A 42 -16.09 -8.11 15.94
CA GLN A 42 -15.06 -9.06 16.39
C GLN A 42 -13.77 -9.01 15.56
N LEU A 43 -13.84 -8.50 14.32
CA LEU A 43 -12.69 -8.38 13.41
C LEU A 43 -12.01 -7.01 13.47
N ALA A 44 -12.45 -6.07 14.32
CA ALA A 44 -11.95 -4.71 14.35
C ALA A 44 -10.43 -4.64 14.58
N GLU A 45 -9.91 -5.39 15.55
CA GLU A 45 -8.47 -5.43 15.85
C GLU A 45 -7.65 -6.04 14.71
N VAL A 46 -8.14 -7.14 14.13
CA VAL A 46 -7.46 -7.80 13.01
C VAL A 46 -7.45 -6.90 11.77
N GLY A 47 -8.55 -6.18 11.50
CA GLY A 47 -8.69 -5.27 10.36
C GLY A 47 -7.64 -4.15 10.35
N GLN A 48 -7.20 -3.67 11.51
CA GLN A 48 -6.13 -2.66 11.62
C GLN A 48 -4.78 -3.13 11.07
N ARG A 49 -4.58 -4.44 10.95
CA ARG A 49 -3.34 -5.06 10.46
C ARG A 49 -3.50 -5.70 9.08
N GLN A 50 -4.65 -5.52 8.44
CA GLN A 50 -4.93 -6.06 7.11
C GLN A 50 -4.86 -4.99 6.02
N LEU A 51 -4.49 -5.42 4.82
CA LEU A 51 -4.46 -4.61 3.61
C LEU A 51 -5.26 -5.38 2.55
N ARG A 52 -6.24 -4.73 1.92
CA ARG A 52 -7.07 -5.34 0.89
C ARG A 52 -6.58 -4.94 -0.50
N LEU A 53 -6.33 -5.95 -1.32
CA LEU A 53 -6.04 -5.83 -2.75
C LEU A 53 -7.18 -6.45 -3.56
N SER A 54 -7.48 -5.85 -4.70
CA SER A 54 -8.36 -6.42 -5.72
C SER A 54 -7.50 -7.10 -6.77
N TYR A 55 -7.77 -8.36 -7.08
CA TYR A 55 -7.03 -9.14 -8.08
C TYR A 55 -7.89 -9.55 -9.28
N GLY A 56 -9.20 -9.29 -9.25
CA GLY A 56 -10.14 -9.81 -10.25
C GLY A 56 -10.00 -9.22 -11.66
N PHE A 57 -9.21 -8.15 -11.82
CA PHE A 57 -8.97 -7.47 -13.09
C PHE A 57 -7.48 -7.27 -13.39
N GLU A 58 -6.60 -7.88 -12.59
CA GLU A 58 -5.16 -7.69 -12.69
C GLU A 58 -4.50 -8.94 -13.28
N GLU A 59 -3.49 -8.75 -14.12
CA GLU A 59 -2.63 -9.83 -14.58
C GLU A 59 -1.75 -10.35 -13.43
N LEU A 60 -1.43 -11.65 -13.41
CA LEU A 60 -0.65 -12.25 -12.32
C LEU A 60 0.68 -11.55 -12.08
N GLY A 61 1.37 -11.13 -13.14
CA GLY A 61 2.63 -10.39 -13.04
C GLY A 61 2.46 -9.00 -12.41
N GLN A 62 1.30 -8.35 -12.57
CA GLN A 62 1.03 -7.07 -11.92
C GLN A 62 0.73 -7.27 -10.43
N LEU A 63 0.01 -8.33 -10.07
CA LEU A 63 -0.23 -8.68 -8.67
C LEU A 63 1.08 -9.03 -7.94
N ASP A 64 1.95 -9.81 -8.57
CA ASP A 64 3.28 -10.14 -8.03
C ASP A 64 4.12 -8.88 -7.80
N ALA A 65 4.20 -7.99 -8.80
CA ALA A 65 4.89 -6.71 -8.67
C ALA A 65 4.29 -5.84 -7.56
N ALA A 66 2.97 -5.80 -7.43
CA ALA A 66 2.30 -5.04 -6.37
C ALA A 66 2.67 -5.56 -4.97
N ILE A 67 2.67 -6.88 -4.78
CA ILE A 67 3.11 -7.50 -3.50
C ILE A 67 4.59 -7.17 -3.23
N GLY A 68 5.45 -7.23 -4.26
CA GLY A 68 6.86 -6.82 -4.17
C GLY A 68 7.02 -5.39 -3.69
N PHE A 69 6.30 -4.42 -4.28
CA PHE A 69 6.33 -3.03 -3.85
C PHE A 69 5.82 -2.83 -2.42
N MET A 70 4.83 -3.61 -1.98
CA MET A 70 4.36 -3.56 -0.60
C MET A 70 5.43 -4.08 0.37
N ALA A 71 6.19 -5.12 0.00
CA ALA A 71 7.32 -5.58 0.80
C ALA A 71 8.43 -4.51 0.88
N GLU A 72 8.77 -3.86 -0.24
CA GLU A 72 9.70 -2.72 -0.26
C GLU A 72 9.23 -1.59 0.65
N ALA A 73 7.94 -1.25 0.62
CA ALA A 73 7.36 -0.21 1.47
C ALA A 73 7.46 -0.55 2.96
N CYS A 74 7.29 -1.82 3.34
CA CYS A 74 7.52 -2.29 4.71
C CYS A 74 8.99 -2.13 5.13
N ALA A 75 9.93 -2.45 4.25
CA ALA A 75 11.36 -2.33 4.53
C ALA A 75 11.84 -0.86 4.57
N TRP A 76 11.25 0.00 3.73
CA TRP A 76 11.57 1.43 3.68
C TRP A 76 10.96 2.20 4.85
N SER A 77 9.77 1.80 5.30
CA SER A 77 9.14 2.42 6.46
C SER A 77 10.01 2.15 7.70
N PRO A 78 10.44 3.19 8.44
CA PRO A 78 11.11 2.96 9.71
C PRO A 78 10.20 2.13 10.60
N SER A 79 10.78 1.14 11.29
CA SER A 79 10.11 0.39 12.34
C SER A 79 9.60 1.41 13.37
N LEU A 80 8.33 1.29 13.78
CA LEU A 80 7.79 2.03 14.93
C LEU A 80 8.66 1.79 16.17
#